data_AF-A0A9P5NGQ8-F1
#
_entry.id   AF-A0A9P5NGQ8-F1
#
_cell.length_a   1.000
_cell.length_b   1.000
_cell.length_c   1.000
_cell.angle_alpha   90.00
_cell.angle_beta   90.00
_cell.angle_gamma   90.00
#
_symmetry.space_group_name_H-M   'P 1'
#
loop_
_entity.id
_entity.type
_entity.pdbx_description
1 polymer ?
#
loop_
_entity_poly.entity_id
_entity_poly.type
_entity_poly.pdbx_seq_one_letter_code
_entity_poly.pdbx_strand_id
1 'polypeptide(L)'
;SSDGMLFHIHHQNLAISTGAFPGSEFNTQGEIVELTESSKVLEILFQFIYPKKHPKLKDLDFATLMEVVEVVEKYQVFSAMNTCEGI
;
A
#
# COMPACT_ATOMS: atom_id res chain seq x y z
N SER A 1 -7.27 -6.27 6.26
CA SER A 1 -7.82 -5.95 4.92
C SER A 1 -9.30 -6.25 4.92
N SER A 2 -10.06 -5.80 3.92
CA SER A 2 -11.51 -6.02 3.87
C SER A 2 -11.94 -7.48 3.72
N ASP A 3 -11.02 -8.36 3.29
CA ASP A 3 -11.19 -9.81 3.18
C ASP A 3 -10.57 -10.60 4.35
N GLY A 4 -10.22 -9.92 5.45
CA GLY A 4 -9.79 -10.55 6.71
C GLY A 4 -8.33 -11.00 6.76
N MET A 5 -7.52 -10.67 5.75
CA MET A 5 -6.07 -10.92 5.79
C MET A 5 -5.38 -9.90 6.72
N LEU A 6 -4.53 -10.42 7.60
CA LEU A 6 -3.72 -9.64 8.53
C LEU A 6 -2.30 -9.45 7.98
N PHE A 7 -1.85 -8.19 7.93
CA PHE A 7 -0.51 -7.83 7.49
C PHE A 7 0.32 -7.30 8.65
N HIS A 8 1.55 -7.79 8.76
CA HIS A 8 2.53 -7.30 9.73
C HIS A 8 3.54 -6.41 9.00
N ILE A 9 3.32 -5.10 9.07
CA ILE A 9 4.17 -4.12 8.38
C ILE A 9 4.97 -3.33 9.41
N HIS A 10 6.25 -3.08 9.11
CA HIS A 10 7.10 -2.26 9.96
C HIS A 10 6.61 -0.81 9.92
N HIS A 11 6.16 -0.30 11.07
CA HIS A 11 5.68 1.08 11.23
C HIS A 11 6.67 2.10 10.65
N GLN A 12 7.97 1.93 10.90
CA GLN A 12 8.99 2.84 10.38
C GLN A 12 8.98 2.94 8.85
N ASN A 13 8.72 1.83 8.14
CA ASN A 13 8.69 1.85 6.69
C ASN A 13 7.43 2.56 6.17
N LEU A 14 6.28 2.37 6.82
CA LEU A 14 5.06 3.12 6.50
C LEU A 14 5.27 4.62 6.72
N ALA A 15 5.84 5.01 7.87
CA ALA A 15 6.08 6.39 8.24
C ALA A 15 6.97 7.16 7.24
N ILE A 16 7.98 6.51 6.65
CA ILE A 16 8.89 7.16 5.70
C ILE A 16 8.44 7.04 4.24
N SER A 17 7.53 6.13 3.93
CA SER A 17 7.16 5.78 2.54
C SER A 17 5.75 6.23 2.15
N THR A 18 4.96 6.73 3.11
CA THR A 18 3.57 7.13 2.90
C THR A 18 3.28 8.48 3.54
N GLY A 19 2.39 9.26 2.93
CA GLY A 19 1.96 10.56 3.46
C GLY A 19 0.61 10.54 4.17
N ALA A 20 -0.26 9.56 3.87
CA ALA A 20 -1.63 9.52 4.36
C ALA A 20 -2.08 8.12 4.82
N PHE A 21 -1.15 7.20 5.06
CA PHE A 21 -1.49 5.85 5.49
C PHE A 21 -1.96 5.82 6.96
N PRO A 22 -3.10 5.17 7.28
CA PRO A 22 -3.59 5.08 8.64
C PRO A 22 -2.59 4.40 9.59
N GLY A 23 -2.27 5.06 10.70
CA GLY A 23 -1.33 4.51 11.70
C GLY A 23 0.15 4.63 11.34
N SER A 24 0.52 5.44 10.33
CA SER A 24 1.92 5.75 10.03
C SER A 24 2.52 6.82 10.97
N GLU A 25 1.68 7.66 11.57
CA GLU A 25 2.09 8.77 12.44
C GLU A 25 2.29 8.34 13.91
N PHE A 26 1.67 7.23 14.33
CA PHE A 26 1.66 6.78 15.71
C PHE A 26 1.85 5.27 15.79
N ASN A 27 2.63 4.83 16.78
CA ASN A 27 2.71 3.42 17.12
C ASN A 27 1.31 2.94 17.54
N THR A 28 0.74 2.00 16.78
CA THR A 28 -0.59 1.43 17.04
C THR A 28 -0.63 0.56 18.30
N GLN A 29 0.49 0.34 18.99
CA GLN A 29 0.60 -0.48 20.21
C GLN A 29 0.05 -1.91 20.03
N GLY A 30 0.06 -2.42 18.80
CA GLY A 30 -0.50 -3.73 18.45
C GLY A 30 -1.99 -3.73 18.11
N GLU A 31 -2.64 -2.56 18.05
CA GLU A 31 -4.00 -2.43 17.51
C GLU A 31 -4.02 -2.80 16.03
N ILE A 32 -5.06 -3.54 15.65
CA ILE A 32 -5.33 -3.91 14.26
C ILE A 32 -6.02 -2.74 13.58
N VAL A 33 -5.40 -2.28 12.49
CA VAL A 33 -5.97 -1.23 11.63
C VAL A 33 -6.77 -1.91 10.52
N GLU A 34 -8.08 -1.73 10.54
CA GLU A 34 -8.97 -2.19 9.49
C GLU A 34 -8.86 -1.28 8.26
N LEU A 35 -8.65 -1.90 7.10
CA LEU A 35 -8.49 -1.22 5.81
C LEU A 35 -9.60 -1.67 4.87
N THR A 36 -10.07 -0.76 4.03
CA THR A 36 -11.16 -0.99 3.08
C THR A 36 -10.72 -1.82 1.85
N GLU A 37 -9.42 -1.86 1.61
CA GLU A 37 -8.80 -2.50 0.47
C GLU A 37 -8.67 -4.01 0.68
N SER A 38 -8.78 -4.75 -0.42
CA SER A 38 -8.57 -6.21 -0.44
C SER A 38 -7.10 -6.56 -0.13
N SER A 39 -6.89 -7.79 0.33
CA SER A 39 -5.53 -8.31 0.54
C SER A 39 -4.68 -8.25 -0.73
N LYS A 40 -5.28 -8.52 -1.90
CA LYS A 40 -4.61 -8.47 -3.21
C LYS A 40 -4.00 -7.10 -3.50
N VAL A 41 -4.77 -6.03 -3.29
CA VAL A 41 -4.30 -4.65 -3.53
C VAL A 41 -3.24 -4.25 -2.50
N LEU A 42 -3.47 -4.56 -1.22
CA LEU A 42 -2.55 -4.26 -0.14
C LEU A 42 -1.22 -5.00 -0.27
N GLU A 43 -1.21 -6.25 -0.74
CA GLU A 43 0.03 -6.98 -1.02
C GLU A 43 0.89 -6.26 -2.06
N ILE A 44 0.29 -5.73 -3.12
CA ILE A 44 1.01 -4.97 -4.16
C ILE A 44 1.52 -3.66 -3.56
N LEU A 45 0.66 -2.92 -2.86
CA LEU A 45 1.01 -1.66 -2.19
C LEU A 45 2.20 -1.84 -1.24
N PHE A 46 2.16 -2.86 -0.37
CA PHE A 46 3.20 -3.09 0.62
C PHE A 46 4.52 -3.55 0.01
N GLN A 47 4.56 -4.02 -1.24
CA GLN A 47 5.83 -4.26 -1.93
C GLN A 47 6.59 -2.97 -2.23
N PHE A 48 5.90 -1.82 -2.34
CA PHE A 48 6.53 -0.51 -2.54
C PHE A 48 7.06 0.12 -1.24
N ILE A 49 6.65 -0.39 -0.08
CA ILE A 49 7.03 0.11 1.25
C ILE A 49 8.40 -0.40 1.70
N TYR A 50 8.86 -1.53 1.17
CA TYR A 50 10.15 -2.13 1.56
C TYR A 50 11.26 -1.75 0.58
N PRO A 51 12.52 -1.64 1.06
CA PRO A 51 13.69 -1.35 0.21
C PRO A 51 14.09 -2.59 -0.61
N LYS A 52 13.25 -2.92 -1.57
CA LYS A 52 13.43 -4.02 -2.52
C LYS A 52 13.03 -3.58 -3.91
N LYS A 53 13.35 -4.41 -4.90
CA LYS A 53 12.87 -4.19 -6.27
C LYS A 53 11.35 -4.13 -6.29
N HIS A 54 10.79 -3.02 -6.77
CA HIS A 54 9.36 -2.80 -6.87
C HIS A 54 8.69 -3.77 -7.88
N PRO A 55 7.42 -4.14 -7.64
CA PRO A 55 6.69 -5.02 -8.53
C PRO A 55 6.46 -4.36 -9.88
N LYS A 56 6.30 -5.19 -10.92
CA LYS A 56 5.82 -4.70 -12.21
C LYS A 56 4.31 -4.71 -12.19
N LEU A 57 3.66 -3.62 -12.57
CA LEU A 57 2.20 -3.51 -12.62
C LEU A 57 1.60 -3.98 -13.96
N LYS A 58 2.44 -4.10 -15.00
CA LYS A 58 2.02 -4.41 -16.38
C LYS A 58 1.28 -5.74 -16.58
N ASP A 59 1.40 -6.67 -15.64
CA ASP A 59 0.84 -8.02 -15.74
C ASP A 59 -0.49 -8.14 -14.93
N LEU A 60 -0.94 -7.05 -14.31
CA LEU A 60 -2.21 -6.98 -13.59
C LEU A 60 -3.38 -6.81 -14.55
N ASP A 61 -4.53 -7.37 -14.19
CA ASP A 61 -5.79 -7.03 -14.85
C ASP A 61 -6.15 -5.55 -14.60
N PHE A 62 -6.86 -4.94 -15.56
CA PHE A 62 -7.17 -3.51 -15.53
C PHE A 62 -7.90 -3.08 -14.26
N ALA A 63 -8.84 -3.89 -13.75
CA ALA A 63 -9.58 -3.56 -12.55
C ALA A 63 -8.65 -3.46 -11.33
N THR A 64 -7.79 -4.47 -11.13
CA THR A 64 -6.80 -4.46 -10.05
C THR A 64 -5.80 -3.32 -10.21
N LEU A 65 -5.39 -3.03 -11.44
CA LEU A 65 -4.47 -1.94 -11.72
C LEU A 65 -5.06 -0.59 -11.28
N MET A 66 -6.30 -0.32 -11.64
CA MET A 66 -6.99 0.91 -11.25
C MET A 66 -7.16 1.03 -9.74
N GLU A 67 -7.51 -0.07 -9.05
CA GLU A 67 -7.58 -0.08 -7.59
C GLU A 67 -6.22 0.22 -6.94
N VAL A 68 -5.13 -0.34 -7.47
CA VAL A 68 -3.77 -0.05 -6.99
C VAL A 68 -3.43 1.43 -7.18
N VAL A 69 -3.73 2.01 -8.34
CA VAL A 69 -3.49 3.44 -8.62
C VAL A 69 -4.26 4.31 -7.64
N GLU A 70 -5.55 4.03 -7.43
CA GLU A 70 -6.40 4.77 -6.49
C GLU A 70 -5.84 4.72 -5.07
N VAL A 71 -5.41 3.54 -4.61
CA VAL A 71 -4.89 3.34 -3.25
C VAL A 71 -3.50 3.95 -3.06
N VAL A 72 -2.65 3.93 -4.10
CA VAL A 72 -1.35 4.61 -4.11
C VAL A 72 -1.52 6.11 -3.89
N GLU A 73 -2.48 6.74 -4.58
CA GLU A 73 -2.81 8.15 -4.40
C GLU A 73 -3.44 8.42 -3.03
N LYS A 74 -4.42 7.60 -2.63
CA LYS A 74 -5.13 7.70 -1.34
C LYS A 74 -4.17 7.72 -0.15
N TYR A 75 -3.17 6.83 -0.15
CA TYR A 75 -2.20 6.73 0.94
C TYR A 75 -0.89 7.48 0.69
N GLN A 76 -0.77 8.12 -0.48
CA GLN A 76 0.43 8.84 -0.92
C GLN A 76 1.68 7.95 -0.81
N VAL A 77 1.66 6.78 -1.44
CA VAL A 77 2.81 5.86 -1.44
C VAL A 77 3.87 6.37 -2.39
N PHE A 78 4.82 7.16 -1.87
CA PHE A 78 5.73 7.99 -2.66
C PHE A 78 6.51 7.22 -3.73
N SER A 79 6.97 6.00 -3.41
CA SER A 79 7.71 5.15 -4.35
C SER A 79 6.86 4.61 -5.51
N ALA A 80 5.54 4.56 -5.34
CA ALA A 80 4.60 4.06 -6.33
C ALA A 80 3.96 5.17 -7.18
N MET A 81 3.88 6.41 -6.69
CA MET A 81 3.22 7.53 -7.40
C MET A 81 3.82 7.75 -8.80
N ASN A 82 5.15 7.82 -8.92
CA ASN A 82 5.81 7.96 -10.22
C ASN A 82 5.60 6.74 -11.15
N THR A 83 5.33 5.56 -10.57
CA THR A 83 5.03 4.36 -11.36
C THR A 83 3.60 4.39 -11.90
N CYS A 84 2.69 5.08 -11.20
CA CYS A 84 1.27 5.17 -11.51
C CYS A 84 0.90 6.41 -12.36
N GLU A 85 1.75 7.46 -12.39
CA GLU A 85 1.50 8.74 -13.06
C GLU A 85 1.20 8.63 -14.58
N GLY A 86 1.54 7.51 -15.22
CA GLY A 86 1.34 7.28 -16.66
C GLY A 86 0.40 6.14 -17.03
N ILE A 87 -0.43 5.68 -16.08
CA ILE A 87 -1.36 4.55 -16.25
C ILE A 87 -2.76 5.02 -16.62
#